data_AF-A0A7C1IX47-F1
#
_entry.id   AF-A0A7C1IX47-F1
#
_cell.length_a   1.000
_cell.length_b   1.000
_cell.length_c   1.000
_cell.angle_alpha   90.00
_cell.angle_beta   90.00
_cell.angle_gamma   90.00
#
_symmetry.space_group_name_H-M   'P 1'
#
loop_
_entity.id
_entity.type
_entity.pdbx_description
1 polymer ?
#
loop_
_entity_poly.entity_id
_entity_poly.type
_entity_poly.pdbx_seq_one_letter_code
_entity_poly.pdbx_strand_id
1 'polypeptide(L)'
;MSYQYMQMGISAVQAGSLEEGARLLRLAIRSAELSNQLRAIAYMWLAETITDPQQKRATYQEALNADPANEDIRRRVSQYLASTLPPPPAIPPEMPLQGSTPPPPPSQPLGYTSGYGYNYAQSQSPAPQPMQSRPQPHSVQTSGSTGTVMDYVVTVIGGPNGTGTGFFPTAQPIIATTRYVVGGAERLTIELSPGRQMYGTVVRTFSDYDLALVRVDAVPPSMLPIIPMPRLPDEAIFHLISYNGQAVRGTHRPTKRVMAAHWIPTDLTTLPDSGGNPMFDERNYLVGMMTRNTSRSSSHFFGVYITLIRQCIDAYLHEVSSARVIYCAQCGSNSKAAGAGFFYCEVCGSLMPAFAQAARYPIPQAEGYYNPGHGVRCTNCQSTVGFHQGKCLRCGQTPQVQV
;
A
#
# COMPACT_ATOMS: atom_id res chain seq x y z
N MET A 1 -15.30 -16.73 10.62
CA MET A 1 -14.49 -15.58 10.11
C MET A 1 -13.06 -15.53 10.68
N SER A 2 -12.80 -16.11 11.85
CA SER A 2 -11.49 -16.06 12.54
C SER A 2 -10.27 -16.45 11.68
N TYR A 3 -10.40 -17.50 10.87
CA TYR A 3 -9.32 -18.00 10.00
C TYR A 3 -8.84 -16.97 8.97
N GLN A 4 -9.76 -16.18 8.39
CA GLN A 4 -9.39 -15.11 7.45
C GLN A 4 -8.61 -13.99 8.14
N TYR A 5 -9.02 -13.59 9.34
CA TYR A 5 -8.24 -12.62 10.14
C TYR A 5 -6.86 -13.15 10.50
N MET A 6 -6.71 -14.45 10.78
CA MET A 6 -5.42 -15.07 11.02
C MET A 6 -4.54 -15.00 9.75
N GLN A 7 -5.06 -15.42 8.60
CA GLN A 7 -4.32 -15.38 7.33
C GLN A 7 -3.91 -13.95 6.94
N MET A 8 -4.84 -12.99 7.00
CA MET A 8 -4.56 -11.58 6.73
C MET A 8 -3.51 -11.01 7.70
N GLY A 9 -3.56 -11.40 8.98
CA GLY A 9 -2.58 -11.00 9.99
C GLY A 9 -1.19 -11.55 9.69
N ILE A 10 -1.06 -12.83 9.35
CA ILE A 10 0.20 -13.46 8.95
C ILE A 10 0.78 -12.75 7.72
N SER A 11 -0.03 -12.54 6.67
CA SER A 11 0.41 -11.84 5.45
C SER A 11 0.84 -10.39 5.73
N ALA A 12 0.16 -9.68 6.64
CA ALA A 12 0.56 -8.33 7.04
C ALA A 12 1.90 -8.31 7.78
N VAL A 13 2.17 -9.27 8.70
CA VAL A 13 3.48 -9.40 9.35
C VAL A 13 4.57 -9.70 8.32
N GLN A 14 4.33 -10.63 7.38
CA GLN A 14 5.27 -10.97 6.30
C GLN A 14 5.56 -9.78 5.37
N ALA A 15 4.57 -8.91 5.14
CA ALA A 15 4.72 -7.66 4.39
C ALA A 15 5.31 -6.49 5.21
N GLY A 16 5.88 -6.76 6.40
CA GLY A 16 6.48 -5.74 7.28
C GLY A 16 5.48 -4.83 8.00
N SER A 17 4.17 -5.04 7.82
CA SER A 17 3.11 -4.27 8.46
C SER A 17 2.81 -4.80 9.86
N LEU A 18 3.80 -4.71 10.76
CA LEU A 18 3.79 -5.37 12.07
C LEU A 18 2.59 -4.99 12.95
N GLU A 19 2.20 -3.70 13.00
CA GLU A 19 1.07 -3.24 13.81
C GLU A 19 -0.28 -3.80 13.34
N GLU A 20 -0.53 -3.77 12.03
CA GLU A 20 -1.77 -4.29 11.45
C GLU A 20 -1.82 -5.82 11.53
N GLY A 21 -0.68 -6.48 11.31
CA GLY A 21 -0.51 -7.91 11.58
C GLY A 21 -0.85 -8.27 13.02
N ALA A 22 -0.28 -7.56 13.99
CA ALA A 22 -0.58 -7.75 15.41
C ALA A 22 -2.07 -7.56 15.73
N ARG A 23 -2.70 -6.53 15.15
CA ARG A 23 -4.13 -6.23 15.33
C ARG A 23 -5.02 -7.38 14.80
N LEU A 24 -4.76 -7.85 13.59
CA LEU A 24 -5.51 -8.92 12.94
C LEU A 24 -5.33 -10.27 13.65
N LEU A 25 -4.11 -10.60 14.08
CA LEU A 25 -3.81 -11.80 14.85
C LEU A 25 -4.52 -11.80 16.21
N ARG A 26 -4.51 -10.67 16.94
CA ARG A 26 -5.26 -10.53 18.21
C ARG A 26 -6.78 -10.69 18.00
N LEU A 27 -7.33 -10.23 16.87
CA LEU A 27 -8.75 -10.44 16.53
C LEU A 27 -9.05 -11.92 16.23
N ALA A 28 -8.18 -12.61 15.50
CA ALA A 28 -8.32 -14.04 15.22
C ALA A 28 -8.28 -14.88 16.51
N ILE A 29 -7.30 -14.61 17.39
CA ILE A 29 -7.11 -15.28 18.67
C ILE A 29 -8.33 -15.11 19.60
N ARG A 30 -8.99 -13.94 19.62
CA ARG A 30 -10.16 -13.72 20.47
C ARG A 30 -11.42 -14.50 20.05
N SER A 31 -11.44 -15.13 18.88
CA SER A 31 -12.58 -15.93 18.43
C SER A 31 -12.56 -17.35 18.99
N ALA A 32 -13.73 -17.83 19.44
CA ALA A 32 -13.93 -19.24 19.81
C ALA A 32 -13.95 -20.19 18.61
N GLU A 33 -14.14 -19.69 17.38
CA GLU A 33 -14.15 -20.50 16.13
C GLU A 33 -12.74 -21.01 15.75
N LEU A 34 -11.67 -20.43 16.30
CA LEU A 34 -10.30 -20.76 15.90
C LEU A 34 -9.80 -21.99 16.69
N SER A 35 -9.48 -23.07 15.99
CA SER A 35 -8.96 -24.29 16.61
C SER A 35 -7.65 -24.05 17.35
N ASN A 36 -7.36 -24.90 18.34
CA ASN A 36 -6.18 -24.79 19.20
C ASN A 36 -4.84 -24.75 18.42
N GLN A 37 -4.70 -25.59 17.39
CA GLN A 37 -3.54 -25.60 16.49
C GLN A 37 -3.38 -24.26 15.73
N LEU A 38 -4.47 -23.72 15.20
CA LEU A 38 -4.46 -22.44 14.46
C LEU A 38 -4.23 -21.25 15.40
N ARG A 39 -4.74 -21.31 16.63
CA ARG A 39 -4.50 -20.35 17.70
C ARG A 39 -3.04 -20.32 18.12
N ALA A 40 -2.39 -21.48 18.22
CA ALA A 40 -0.96 -21.59 18.50
C ALA A 40 -0.10 -20.95 17.39
N ILE A 41 -0.45 -21.19 16.12
CA ILE A 41 0.19 -20.51 14.97
C ILE A 41 -0.03 -18.99 15.03
N ALA A 42 -1.24 -18.53 15.34
CA ALA A 42 -1.55 -17.10 15.45
C ALA A 42 -0.75 -16.42 16.57
N TYR A 43 -0.56 -17.08 17.73
CA TYR A 43 0.29 -16.58 18.80
C TYR A 43 1.77 -16.51 18.41
N MET A 44 2.31 -17.50 17.67
CA MET A 44 3.69 -17.40 17.17
C MET A 44 3.91 -16.18 16.28
N TRP A 45 3.03 -15.95 15.30
CA TRP A 45 3.14 -14.77 14.43
C TRP A 45 2.91 -13.46 15.18
N LEU A 46 2.09 -13.47 16.24
CA LEU A 46 1.92 -12.30 17.10
C LEU A 46 3.20 -11.99 17.88
N ALA A 47 3.92 -13.01 18.38
CA ALA A 47 5.19 -12.83 19.07
C ALA A 47 6.27 -12.17 18.19
N GLU A 48 6.25 -12.37 16.86
CA GLU A 48 7.17 -11.67 15.95
C GLU A 48 6.90 -10.17 15.80
N THR A 49 5.72 -9.69 16.20
CA THR A 49 5.37 -8.25 16.19
C THR A 49 5.73 -7.53 17.49
N ILE A 50 6.16 -8.26 18.51
CA ILE A 50 6.44 -7.72 19.85
C ILE A 50 7.93 -7.46 20.01
N THR A 51 8.28 -6.24 20.39
CA THR A 51 9.66 -5.81 20.65
C THR A 51 10.10 -6.01 22.11
N ASP A 52 9.17 -5.96 23.06
CA ASP A 52 9.45 -6.21 24.48
C ASP A 52 9.75 -7.70 24.75
N PRO A 53 10.93 -8.07 25.29
CA PRO A 53 11.30 -9.47 25.53
C PRO A 53 10.37 -10.21 26.50
N GLN A 54 9.80 -9.52 27.51
CA GLN A 54 8.92 -10.16 28.50
C GLN A 54 7.55 -10.51 27.88
N GLN A 55 6.92 -9.56 27.18
CA GLN A 55 5.68 -9.79 26.45
C GLN A 55 5.85 -10.79 25.30
N LYS A 56 6.99 -10.76 24.59
CA LYS A 56 7.30 -11.75 23.54
C LYS A 56 7.42 -13.16 24.13
N ARG A 57 8.11 -13.32 25.26
CA ARG A 57 8.18 -14.59 26.02
C ARG A 57 6.80 -15.07 26.48
N ALA A 58 5.97 -14.19 27.04
CA ALA A 58 4.60 -14.55 27.46
C ALA A 58 3.74 -15.02 26.27
N THR A 59 3.85 -14.34 25.12
CA THR A 59 3.09 -14.68 23.91
C THR A 59 3.52 -16.03 23.31
N TYR A 60 4.81 -16.37 23.37
CA TYR A 60 5.29 -17.71 23.00
C TYR A 60 4.82 -18.81 23.98
N GLN A 61 4.69 -18.49 25.27
CA GLN A 61 4.14 -19.44 26.24
C GLN A 61 2.65 -19.72 25.94
N GLU A 62 1.87 -18.71 25.57
CA GLU A 62 0.49 -18.88 25.10
C GLU A 62 0.39 -19.73 23.82
N ALA A 63 1.35 -19.61 22.89
CA ALA A 63 1.43 -20.49 21.72
C ALA A 63 1.65 -21.96 22.12
N LEU A 64 2.56 -22.22 23.06
CA LEU A 64 2.84 -23.56 23.55
C LEU A 64 1.68 -24.16 24.36
N ASN A 65 0.99 -23.34 25.17
CA ASN A 65 -0.19 -23.75 25.92
C ASN A 65 -1.37 -24.10 24.99
N ALA A 66 -1.49 -23.41 23.84
CA ALA A 66 -2.55 -23.65 22.87
C ALA A 66 -2.35 -24.96 22.08
N ASP A 67 -1.12 -25.36 21.76
CA ASP A 67 -0.83 -26.65 21.11
C ASP A 67 0.45 -27.31 21.68
N PRO A 68 0.35 -27.97 22.86
CA PRO A 68 1.51 -28.56 23.52
C PRO A 68 2.13 -29.73 22.74
N ALA A 69 1.39 -30.34 21.82
CA ALA A 69 1.83 -31.48 21.02
C ALA A 69 2.79 -31.08 19.88
N ASN A 70 2.87 -29.79 19.55
CA ASN A 70 3.50 -29.29 18.34
C ASN A 70 5.04 -29.13 18.47
N GLU A 71 5.79 -29.98 17.77
CA GLU A 71 7.26 -29.97 17.82
C GLU A 71 7.88 -28.72 17.18
N ASP A 72 7.26 -28.15 16.13
CA ASP A 72 7.76 -26.94 15.48
C ASP A 72 7.63 -25.71 16.37
N ILE A 73 6.50 -25.60 17.07
CA ILE A 73 6.28 -24.52 18.05
C ILE A 73 7.25 -24.71 19.22
N ARG A 74 7.37 -25.92 19.79
CA ARG A 74 8.36 -26.20 20.85
C ARG A 74 9.79 -25.82 20.44
N ARG A 75 10.20 -26.16 19.22
CA ARG A 75 11.53 -25.86 18.67
C ARG A 75 11.78 -24.37 18.51
N ARG A 76 10.82 -23.61 17.98
CA ARG A 76 10.96 -22.13 17.86
C ARG A 76 10.98 -21.44 19.22
N VAL A 77 10.10 -21.86 20.14
CA VAL A 77 10.04 -21.29 21.49
C VAL A 77 11.31 -21.62 22.28
N SER A 78 11.85 -22.84 22.19
CA SER A 78 13.10 -23.21 22.87
C SER A 78 14.32 -22.49 22.28
N GLN A 79 14.39 -22.31 20.96
CA GLN A 79 15.42 -21.49 20.31
C GLN A 79 15.39 -20.03 20.79
N TYR A 80 14.21 -19.41 20.82
CA TYR A 80 14.06 -18.05 21.33
C TYR A 80 14.46 -17.94 22.81
N LEU A 81 13.94 -18.83 23.66
CA LEU A 81 14.26 -18.83 25.10
C LEU A 81 15.77 -19.03 25.35
N ALA A 82 16.41 -19.97 24.65
CA ALA A 82 17.85 -20.19 24.74
C ALA A 82 18.68 -18.96 24.31
N SER A 83 18.22 -18.23 23.29
CA SER A 83 18.86 -16.97 22.84
C SER A 83 18.68 -15.77 23.78
N THR A 84 17.80 -15.89 24.79
CA THR A 84 17.51 -14.81 25.77
C THR A 84 18.08 -15.07 27.16
N LEU A 85 18.89 -16.12 27.34
CA LEU A 85 19.70 -16.28 28.54
C LEU A 85 20.78 -15.17 28.57
N PRO A 86 21.06 -14.55 29.73
CA PRO A 86 22.30 -13.78 29.86
C PRO A 86 23.49 -14.70 29.57
N PRO A 87 24.62 -14.18 29.05
CA PRO A 87 25.84 -14.97 28.97
C PRO A 87 26.14 -15.56 30.35
N PRO A 88 26.63 -16.82 30.45
CA PRO A 88 27.00 -17.37 31.74
C PRO A 88 27.96 -16.40 32.42
N PRO A 89 27.77 -16.10 33.72
CA PRO A 89 28.60 -15.11 34.41
C PRO A 89 30.06 -15.52 34.21
N ALA A 90 30.87 -14.57 33.73
CA ALA A 90 32.28 -14.81 33.47
C ALA A 90 32.92 -15.40 34.73
N ILE A 91 33.40 -16.64 34.63
CA ILE A 91 34.04 -17.34 35.75
C ILE A 91 35.20 -16.47 36.22
N PRO A 92 35.15 -15.88 37.44
CA PRO A 92 36.27 -15.12 37.95
C PRO A 92 37.46 -16.07 38.13
N PRO A 93 38.71 -15.62 37.93
CA PRO A 93 39.87 -16.47 38.14
C PRO A 93 39.87 -17.03 39.57
N GLU A 94 40.04 -18.35 39.66
CA GLU A 94 39.92 -19.14 40.88
C GLU A 94 41.02 -18.75 41.88
N MET A 95 40.64 -18.17 43.02
CA MET A 95 41.52 -17.91 44.16
C MET A 95 40.78 -18.16 45.50
N PRO A 96 41.51 -18.54 46.57
CA PRO A 96 41.04 -19.61 47.45
C PRO A 96 40.10 -19.21 48.59
N LEU A 97 39.45 -20.26 49.11
CA LEU A 97 38.46 -20.30 50.21
C LEU A 97 38.76 -19.38 51.41
N GLN A 98 37.73 -18.66 51.88
CA GLN A 98 37.76 -17.97 53.16
C GLN A 98 37.50 -18.91 54.35
N GLY A 99 38.32 -18.79 55.39
CA GLY A 99 38.09 -19.40 56.70
C GLY A 99 37.70 -18.37 57.77
N SER A 100 36.48 -18.51 58.30
CA SER A 100 36.06 -18.24 59.68
C SER A 100 36.44 -16.95 60.46
N THR A 101 35.41 -16.11 60.67
CA THR A 101 35.06 -15.45 61.98
C THR A 101 35.98 -14.30 62.53
N PRO A 102 35.69 -13.61 63.66
CA PRO A 102 35.00 -12.31 63.65
C PRO A 102 35.77 -11.16 64.44
N PRO A 103 35.18 -10.00 64.86
CA PRO A 103 35.86 -8.69 65.10
C PRO A 103 36.46 -8.54 66.53
N PRO A 104 36.94 -7.36 67.06
CA PRO A 104 37.04 -5.94 66.58
C PRO A 104 38.53 -5.42 66.66
N PRO A 105 38.96 -4.16 67.01
CA PRO A 105 38.34 -2.81 67.19
C PRO A 105 39.08 -1.63 66.44
N PRO A 106 38.70 -0.33 66.60
CA PRO A 106 39.30 0.80 65.87
C PRO A 106 40.26 1.71 66.71
N SER A 107 41.20 2.41 66.04
CA SER A 107 41.87 3.70 66.40
C SER A 107 43.04 3.98 65.41
N GLN A 108 43.07 5.07 64.62
CA GLN A 108 43.60 6.44 64.92
C GLN A 108 45.17 6.58 64.78
N PRO A 109 45.78 7.79 64.59
CA PRO A 109 46.20 8.20 63.22
C PRO A 109 47.59 8.92 63.10
N LEU A 110 47.83 9.59 61.95
CA LEU A 110 48.77 10.72 61.68
C LEU A 110 50.25 10.48 61.26
N GLY A 111 50.72 11.37 60.37
CA GLY A 111 52.09 11.47 59.79
C GLY A 111 52.05 11.81 58.28
N TYR A 112 51.93 13.06 57.81
CA TYR A 112 53.01 14.06 57.58
C TYR A 112 54.13 13.52 56.64
N THR A 113 54.58 14.17 55.54
CA THR A 113 54.50 15.58 55.06
C THR A 113 54.91 15.70 53.56
N SER A 114 54.45 16.77 52.87
CA SER A 114 55.11 17.60 51.81
C SER A 114 55.91 16.97 50.63
N GLY A 115 55.96 17.53 49.41
CA GLY A 115 55.28 18.70 48.82
C GLY A 115 55.90 19.18 47.49
N TYR A 116 55.06 19.76 46.60
CA TYR A 116 55.30 20.72 45.49
C TYR A 116 56.46 20.59 44.46
N GLY A 117 56.10 20.78 43.18
CA GLY A 117 57.03 21.18 42.10
C GLY A 117 56.36 21.25 40.70
N TYR A 118 56.21 22.45 40.13
CA TYR A 118 55.67 22.67 38.76
C TYR A 118 56.80 22.80 37.73
N ASN A 119 56.53 22.53 36.44
CA ASN A 119 57.18 23.24 35.32
C ASN A 119 56.41 23.14 33.99
N TYR A 120 56.69 24.06 33.06
CA TYR A 120 55.94 24.31 31.81
C TYR A 120 56.67 23.86 30.52
N ALA A 121 55.86 23.52 29.51
CA ALA A 121 56.00 23.75 28.06
C ALA A 121 57.33 23.48 27.30
N GLN A 122 57.23 22.80 26.13
CA GLN A 122 57.48 23.44 24.82
C GLN A 122 57.00 22.63 23.59
N SER A 123 56.96 23.34 22.46
CA SER A 123 56.39 23.03 21.14
C SER A 123 57.16 22.04 20.24
N GLN A 124 56.47 21.46 19.25
CA GLN A 124 56.83 21.59 17.81
C GLN A 124 55.70 21.10 16.87
N SER A 125 55.69 21.57 15.61
CA SER A 125 54.69 21.29 14.57
C SER A 125 55.34 20.79 13.28
N PRO A 126 54.60 20.10 12.38
CA PRO A 126 54.90 20.06 10.95
C PRO A 126 53.86 20.83 10.10
N ALA A 127 54.25 21.13 8.86
CA ALA A 127 53.62 22.08 7.93
C ALA A 127 52.48 21.47 7.05
N PRO A 128 51.67 22.28 6.34
CA PRO A 128 50.43 21.84 5.70
C PRO A 128 50.58 21.40 4.23
N GLN A 129 49.65 20.55 3.75
CA GLN A 129 49.45 20.26 2.32
C GLN A 129 48.36 21.16 1.70
N PRO A 130 48.41 21.41 0.37
CA PRO A 130 47.58 22.43 -0.28
C PRO A 130 46.12 22.01 -0.48
N MET A 131 45.21 22.98 -0.37
CA MET A 131 43.78 22.83 -0.56
C MET A 131 43.43 22.46 -2.01
N GLN A 132 42.70 21.37 -2.22
CA GLN A 132 41.91 21.18 -3.43
C GLN A 132 40.60 21.97 -3.34
N SER A 133 40.22 22.58 -4.46
CA SER A 133 39.10 23.52 -4.55
C SER A 133 37.75 22.88 -4.23
N ARG A 134 37.08 23.41 -3.19
CA ARG A 134 35.67 23.18 -2.90
C ARG A 134 34.83 23.55 -4.15
N PRO A 135 34.02 22.64 -4.72
CA PRO A 135 33.03 23.03 -5.73
C PRO A 135 32.10 24.06 -5.10
N GLN A 136 31.94 25.22 -5.74
CA GLN A 136 30.90 26.15 -5.34
C GLN A 136 29.53 25.47 -5.57
N PRO A 137 28.52 25.74 -4.74
CA PRO A 137 27.17 25.39 -5.10
C PRO A 137 26.82 26.18 -6.37
N HIS A 138 26.86 25.52 -7.52
CA HIS A 138 26.25 26.05 -8.72
C HIS A 138 24.80 26.37 -8.37
N SER A 139 24.44 27.65 -8.45
CA SER A 139 23.06 28.09 -8.39
C SER A 139 22.34 27.45 -9.56
N VAL A 140 21.73 26.27 -9.31
CA VAL A 140 20.75 25.68 -10.21
C VAL A 140 19.65 26.71 -10.33
N GLN A 141 19.64 27.41 -11.45
CA GLN A 141 18.60 28.35 -11.79
C GLN A 141 17.31 27.56 -11.83
N THR A 142 16.43 27.77 -10.85
CA THR A 142 15.08 27.21 -10.80
C THR A 142 14.23 27.90 -11.87
N SER A 143 14.50 27.55 -13.12
CA SER A 143 13.80 28.04 -14.29
C SER A 143 12.37 27.50 -14.33
N GLY A 144 11.44 28.27 -13.75
CA GLY A 144 10.03 28.27 -14.10
C GLY A 144 9.17 27.12 -13.55
N SER A 145 8.53 27.37 -12.41
CA SER A 145 7.24 26.75 -12.07
C SER A 145 6.24 27.83 -11.65
N THR A 146 5.93 28.74 -12.56
CA THR A 146 4.80 29.68 -12.47
C THR A 146 3.51 29.07 -13.04
N GLY A 147 3.31 27.77 -12.82
CA GLY A 147 2.06 27.09 -13.16
C GLY A 147 1.02 27.36 -12.07
N THR A 148 -0.17 27.78 -12.49
CA THR A 148 -1.35 27.81 -11.64
C THR A 148 -1.85 26.39 -11.38
N VAL A 149 -2.66 26.18 -10.33
CA VAL A 149 -3.28 24.87 -10.07
C VAL A 149 -4.10 24.39 -11.28
N MET A 150 -4.71 25.30 -12.05
CA MET A 150 -5.49 24.98 -13.24
C MET A 150 -4.67 24.35 -14.36
N ASP A 151 -3.36 24.59 -14.46
CA ASP A 151 -2.52 23.99 -15.50
C ASP A 151 -2.38 22.46 -15.34
N TYR A 152 -2.72 21.94 -14.15
CA TYR A 152 -2.73 20.51 -13.82
C TYR A 152 -4.10 19.86 -13.99
N VAL A 153 -5.16 20.67 -14.12
CA VAL A 153 -6.56 20.24 -14.14
C VAL A 153 -7.02 20.15 -15.60
N VAL A 154 -7.73 19.08 -15.94
CA VAL A 154 -8.22 18.83 -17.30
C VAL A 154 -9.71 18.52 -17.29
N THR A 155 -10.42 18.90 -18.35
CA THR A 155 -11.80 18.47 -18.57
C THR A 155 -11.81 17.06 -19.16
N VAL A 156 -12.65 16.18 -18.61
CA VAL A 156 -12.92 14.85 -19.17
C VAL A 156 -14.31 14.87 -19.81
N ILE A 157 -14.34 14.75 -21.14
CA ILE A 157 -15.51 14.95 -22.01
C ILE A 157 -15.85 13.64 -22.74
N GLY A 158 -17.14 13.41 -22.98
CA GLY A 158 -17.64 12.24 -23.72
C GLY A 158 -17.82 10.97 -22.87
N GLY A 159 -17.62 11.08 -21.55
CA GLY A 159 -17.99 10.02 -20.61
C GLY A 159 -19.52 9.85 -20.53
N PRO A 160 -20.05 8.62 -20.39
CA PRO A 160 -21.49 8.36 -20.40
C PRO A 160 -22.27 9.01 -19.24
N ASN A 161 -21.57 9.42 -18.17
CA ASN A 161 -22.18 10.03 -16.99
C ASN A 161 -21.83 11.53 -16.84
N GLY A 162 -21.62 12.22 -17.96
CA GLY A 162 -21.40 13.68 -18.03
C GLY A 162 -19.95 14.10 -17.84
N THR A 163 -19.71 15.40 -18.00
CA THR A 163 -18.38 16.03 -17.92
C THR A 163 -17.80 15.95 -16.51
N GLY A 164 -16.56 15.48 -16.39
CA GLY A 164 -15.83 15.40 -15.14
C GLY A 164 -14.52 16.15 -15.16
N THR A 165 -13.86 16.16 -14.00
CA THR A 165 -12.48 16.65 -13.86
C THR A 165 -11.49 15.49 -13.89
N GLY A 166 -10.30 15.73 -14.44
CA GLY A 166 -9.11 14.94 -14.16
C GLY A 166 -7.92 15.83 -13.83
N PHE A 167 -6.81 15.23 -13.45
CA PHE A 167 -5.55 15.95 -13.25
C PHE A 167 -4.33 15.06 -13.45
N PHE A 168 -3.13 15.66 -13.51
CA PHE A 168 -1.85 14.94 -13.56
C PHE A 168 -1.27 14.71 -12.14
N PRO A 169 -1.35 13.50 -11.56
CA PRO A 169 -0.81 13.19 -10.22
C PRO A 169 0.71 13.00 -10.17
N THR A 170 1.36 12.84 -11.32
CA THR A 170 2.80 12.60 -11.50
C THR A 170 3.30 13.28 -12.78
N ALA A 171 4.61 13.25 -13.04
CA ALA A 171 5.20 13.72 -14.30
C ALA A 171 5.01 12.75 -15.50
N GLN A 172 4.26 11.65 -15.34
CA GLN A 172 3.91 10.76 -16.43
C GLN A 172 2.68 11.29 -17.20
N PRO A 173 2.56 11.03 -18.51
CA PRO A 173 1.44 11.48 -19.35
C PRO A 173 0.16 10.66 -19.10
N ILE A 174 -0.24 10.59 -17.83
CA ILE A 174 -1.35 9.81 -17.29
C ILE A 174 -2.16 10.74 -16.39
N ILE A 175 -3.41 10.94 -16.76
CA ILE A 175 -4.43 11.66 -15.99
C ILE A 175 -5.11 10.68 -15.04
N ALA A 176 -5.31 11.10 -13.79
CA ALA A 176 -6.24 10.47 -12.87
C ALA A 176 -7.61 11.18 -12.96
N THR A 177 -8.69 10.39 -13.00
CA THR A 177 -10.07 10.87 -12.94
C THR A 177 -10.96 9.79 -12.31
N THR A 178 -12.24 10.08 -12.10
CA THR A 178 -13.21 9.12 -11.54
C THR A 178 -13.61 8.06 -12.58
N ARG A 179 -13.72 6.80 -12.17
CA ARG A 179 -14.25 5.73 -13.02
C ARG A 179 -15.71 5.99 -13.39
N TYR A 180 -16.48 6.66 -12.53
CA TYR A 180 -17.85 7.07 -12.80
C TYR A 180 -17.98 7.86 -14.12
N VAL A 181 -17.10 8.85 -14.37
CA VAL A 181 -17.10 9.62 -15.62
C VAL A 181 -16.75 8.74 -16.81
N VAL A 182 -15.70 7.91 -16.68
CA VAL A 182 -15.20 7.05 -17.76
C VAL A 182 -16.20 5.95 -18.15
N GLY A 183 -16.92 5.39 -17.18
CA GLY A 183 -17.83 4.27 -17.39
C GLY A 183 -17.13 3.05 -17.99
N GLY A 184 -17.51 2.68 -19.21
CA GLY A 184 -16.92 1.60 -20.00
C GLY A 184 -16.22 2.08 -21.28
N ALA A 185 -15.87 3.37 -21.38
CA ALA A 185 -15.19 3.90 -22.56
C ALA A 185 -13.73 3.39 -22.66
N GLU A 186 -13.25 3.19 -23.90
CA GLU A 186 -11.83 2.92 -24.18
C GLU A 186 -11.06 4.21 -24.55
N ARG A 187 -11.78 5.22 -25.03
CA ARG A 187 -11.26 6.56 -25.38
C ARG A 187 -12.22 7.64 -24.91
N LEU A 188 -11.66 8.79 -24.56
CA LEU A 188 -12.37 9.98 -24.09
C LEU A 188 -11.80 11.20 -24.79
N THR A 189 -12.57 12.30 -24.83
CA THR A 189 -12.02 13.60 -25.22
C THR A 189 -11.51 14.30 -23.96
N ILE A 190 -10.26 14.75 -23.99
CA ILE A 190 -9.61 15.49 -22.91
C ILE A 190 -9.37 16.91 -23.37
N GLU A 191 -9.78 17.89 -22.58
CA GLU A 191 -9.47 19.29 -22.79
C GLU A 191 -8.44 19.74 -21.76
N LEU A 192 -7.24 20.10 -22.22
CA LEU A 192 -6.13 20.51 -21.35
C LEU A 192 -6.21 21.99 -20.94
N SER A 193 -6.83 22.80 -21.79
CA SER A 193 -7.09 24.22 -21.61
C SER A 193 -8.20 24.61 -22.60
N PRO A 194 -8.95 25.70 -22.39
CA PRO A 194 -10.06 26.08 -23.27
C PRO A 194 -9.67 26.09 -24.76
N GLY A 195 -10.37 25.28 -25.56
CA GLY A 195 -10.13 25.08 -27.00
C GLY A 195 -9.02 24.09 -27.36
N ARG A 196 -8.24 23.58 -26.40
CA ARG A 196 -7.17 22.59 -26.62
C ARG A 196 -7.65 21.19 -26.24
N GLN A 197 -8.37 20.57 -27.17
CA GLN A 197 -8.91 19.22 -27.03
C GLN A 197 -8.03 18.17 -27.74
N MET A 198 -8.02 16.96 -27.20
CA MET A 198 -7.33 15.79 -27.75
C MET A 198 -8.01 14.48 -27.30
N TYR A 199 -7.62 13.35 -27.89
CA TYR A 199 -8.06 12.05 -27.40
C TYR A 199 -7.17 11.54 -26.26
N GLY A 200 -7.80 11.08 -25.18
CA GLY A 200 -7.19 10.25 -24.15
C GLY A 200 -7.60 8.79 -24.32
N THR A 201 -6.66 7.87 -24.09
CA THR A 201 -6.93 6.42 -24.08
C THR A 201 -7.02 5.95 -22.64
N VAL A 202 -8.10 5.23 -22.29
CA VAL A 202 -8.25 4.63 -20.96
C VAL A 202 -7.32 3.43 -20.86
N VAL A 203 -6.44 3.41 -19.84
CA VAL A 203 -5.38 2.40 -19.72
C VAL A 203 -5.46 1.52 -18.47
N ARG A 204 -6.26 1.93 -17.48
CA ARG A 204 -6.63 1.12 -16.31
C ARG A 204 -7.83 1.75 -15.61
N THR A 205 -8.71 0.96 -15.02
CA THR A 205 -9.64 1.46 -14.00
C THR A 205 -9.67 0.52 -12.79
N PHE A 206 -9.95 1.07 -11.63
CA PHE A 206 -10.08 0.38 -10.35
C PHE A 206 -11.48 0.66 -9.82
N SER A 207 -12.39 -0.32 -9.94
CA SER A 207 -13.80 -0.19 -9.51
C SER A 207 -13.93 0.20 -8.05
N ASP A 208 -13.12 -0.42 -7.21
CA ASP A 208 -13.24 -0.34 -5.76
C ASP A 208 -12.89 1.06 -5.24
N TYR A 209 -12.05 1.78 -5.98
CA TYR A 209 -11.55 3.13 -5.66
C TYR A 209 -12.25 4.22 -6.46
N ASP A 210 -13.17 3.86 -7.37
CA ASP A 210 -13.74 4.77 -8.37
C ASP A 210 -12.66 5.58 -9.12
N LEU A 211 -11.55 4.92 -9.48
CA LEU A 211 -10.39 5.54 -10.13
C LEU A 211 -10.24 5.04 -11.58
N ALA A 212 -9.97 5.96 -12.50
CA ALA A 212 -9.56 5.67 -13.87
C ALA A 212 -8.26 6.40 -14.22
N LEU A 213 -7.39 5.70 -14.95
CA LEU A 213 -6.14 6.22 -15.50
C LEU A 213 -6.28 6.38 -17.01
N VAL A 214 -6.03 7.59 -17.50
CA VAL A 214 -6.17 7.95 -18.92
C VAL A 214 -4.83 8.45 -19.44
N ARG A 215 -4.26 7.79 -20.44
CA ARG A 215 -3.03 8.20 -21.12
C ARG A 215 -3.34 9.22 -22.22
N VAL A 216 -2.53 10.26 -22.34
CA VAL A 216 -2.64 11.31 -23.35
C VAL A 216 -1.29 11.58 -24.02
N ASP A 217 -1.28 12.04 -25.26
CA ASP A 217 -0.07 12.44 -25.98
C ASP A 217 0.32 13.90 -25.69
N ALA A 218 0.45 14.22 -24.40
CA ALA A 218 0.74 15.56 -23.89
C ALA A 218 1.77 15.52 -22.77
N VAL A 219 2.64 16.54 -22.73
CA VAL A 219 3.63 16.72 -21.66
C VAL A 219 2.92 17.26 -20.41
N PRO A 220 2.96 16.55 -19.26
CA PRO A 220 2.43 17.08 -18.00
C PRO A 220 3.22 18.30 -17.52
N PRO A 221 2.61 19.19 -16.73
CA PRO A 221 3.35 20.25 -16.04
C PRO A 221 4.14 19.68 -14.84
N SER A 222 4.99 20.50 -14.21
CA SER A 222 5.90 20.10 -13.13
C SER A 222 5.18 19.53 -11.90
N MET A 223 5.66 18.41 -11.34
CA MET A 223 4.93 17.68 -10.28
C MET A 223 4.39 18.57 -9.14
N LEU A 224 3.07 18.53 -8.93
CA LEU A 224 2.42 19.16 -7.77
C LEU A 224 3.00 18.65 -6.44
N PRO A 225 3.22 19.53 -5.45
CA PRO A 225 3.63 19.11 -4.12
C PRO A 225 2.48 18.33 -3.46
N ILE A 226 2.79 17.16 -2.89
CA ILE A 226 1.81 16.33 -2.17
C ILE A 226 1.90 16.55 -0.66
N ILE A 227 0.83 16.21 0.06
CA ILE A 227 0.84 16.28 1.53
C ILE A 227 2.05 15.55 2.13
N PRO A 228 2.79 16.16 3.07
CA PRO A 228 3.96 15.54 3.69
C PRO A 228 3.59 14.47 4.72
N MET A 229 2.34 14.49 5.21
CA MET A 229 1.78 13.49 6.12
C MET A 229 0.98 12.45 5.33
N PRO A 230 0.97 11.17 5.73
CA PRO A 230 0.26 10.11 5.00
C PRO A 230 -1.27 10.20 5.09
N ARG A 231 -1.79 11.03 6.00
CA ARG A 231 -3.22 11.31 6.16
C ARG A 231 -3.44 12.79 6.48
N LEU A 232 -4.60 13.28 6.07
CA LEU A 232 -5.12 14.58 6.46
C LEU A 232 -5.63 14.50 7.91
N PRO A 233 -5.40 15.49 8.78
CA PRO A 233 -5.95 15.48 10.15
C PRO A 233 -7.48 15.46 10.15
N ASP A 234 -8.09 14.93 11.21
CA ASP A 234 -9.54 15.04 11.41
C ASP A 234 -9.96 16.53 11.46
N GLU A 235 -11.17 16.81 10.95
CA GLU A 235 -11.75 18.16 10.77
C GLU A 235 -10.99 19.14 9.85
N ALA A 236 -9.83 18.75 9.31
CA ALA A 236 -9.04 19.62 8.45
C ALA A 236 -9.76 20.00 7.15
N ILE A 237 -9.52 21.23 6.70
CA ILE A 237 -10.17 21.85 5.54
C ILE A 237 -9.43 21.43 4.26
N PHE A 238 -10.19 21.17 3.21
CA PHE A 238 -9.66 20.97 1.86
C PHE A 238 -10.50 21.72 0.81
N HIS A 239 -9.92 21.91 -0.37
CA HIS A 239 -10.56 22.49 -1.55
C HIS A 239 -10.52 21.51 -2.72
N LEU A 240 -11.67 21.28 -3.34
CA LEU A 240 -11.76 20.65 -4.65
C LEU A 240 -11.60 21.72 -5.73
N ILE A 241 -10.87 21.41 -6.79
CA ILE A 241 -10.81 22.26 -8.00
C ILE A 241 -11.44 21.50 -9.16
N SER A 242 -12.46 22.05 -9.80
CA SER A 242 -13.07 21.47 -11.02
C SER A 242 -12.47 22.06 -12.30
N TYR A 243 -12.71 21.40 -13.44
CA TYR A 243 -12.21 21.76 -14.76
C TYR A 243 -12.54 23.19 -15.21
N ASN A 244 -13.64 23.75 -14.71
CA ASN A 244 -14.08 25.13 -14.97
C ASN A 244 -13.53 26.16 -13.96
N GLY A 245 -12.61 25.76 -13.07
CA GLY A 245 -12.01 26.62 -12.06
C GLY A 245 -12.86 26.91 -10.82
N GLN A 246 -14.02 26.25 -10.65
CA GLN A 246 -14.77 26.38 -9.41
C GLN A 246 -14.05 25.67 -8.26
N ALA A 247 -13.92 26.36 -7.13
CA ALA A 247 -13.36 25.81 -5.90
C ALA A 247 -14.48 25.46 -4.91
N VAL A 248 -14.54 24.20 -4.48
CA VAL A 248 -15.50 23.73 -3.46
C VAL A 248 -14.77 23.38 -2.18
N ARG A 249 -15.08 24.08 -1.09
CA ARG A 249 -14.53 23.81 0.24
C ARG A 249 -15.26 22.62 0.89
N GLY A 250 -14.52 21.67 1.44
CA GLY A 250 -15.02 20.61 2.32
C GLY A 250 -14.14 20.41 3.54
N THR A 251 -14.51 19.45 4.39
CA THR A 251 -13.75 19.06 5.60
C THR A 251 -13.57 17.56 5.69
N HIS A 252 -12.42 17.13 6.22
CA HIS A 252 -12.15 15.72 6.53
C HIS A 252 -13.02 15.29 7.72
N ARG A 253 -14.07 14.53 7.44
CA ARG A 253 -15.11 14.21 8.42
C ARG A 253 -14.66 13.05 9.31
N PRO A 254 -14.59 13.19 10.65
CA PRO A 254 -14.27 12.07 11.53
C PRO A 254 -15.23 10.89 11.33
N THR A 255 -14.73 9.66 11.44
CA THR A 255 -15.55 8.45 11.34
C THR A 255 -15.38 7.51 12.51
N LYS A 256 -16.47 7.25 13.24
CA LYS A 256 -16.52 6.25 14.34
C LYS A 256 -16.30 4.80 13.88
N ARG A 257 -16.32 4.53 12.56
CA ARG A 257 -16.03 3.21 11.98
C ARG A 257 -14.61 3.21 11.44
N VAL A 258 -13.90 2.10 11.64
CA VAL A 258 -12.61 1.86 10.99
C VAL A 258 -12.84 1.77 9.48
N MET A 259 -12.20 2.65 8.72
CA MET A 259 -12.21 2.65 7.26
C MET A 259 -10.86 2.23 6.71
N ALA A 260 -10.83 1.74 5.46
CA ALA A 260 -9.57 1.42 4.80
C ALA A 260 -8.74 2.69 4.59
N ALA A 261 -7.41 2.58 4.80
CA ALA A 261 -6.50 3.70 4.94
C ALA A 261 -6.40 4.66 3.73
N HIS A 262 -6.90 4.24 2.57
CA HIS A 262 -6.88 5.01 1.32
C HIS A 262 -8.07 5.97 1.15
N TRP A 263 -9.12 5.85 1.97
CA TRP A 263 -10.29 6.75 1.90
C TRP A 263 -10.09 8.02 2.72
N ILE A 264 -10.61 9.13 2.19
CA ILE A 264 -10.79 10.43 2.84
C ILE A 264 -12.31 10.61 3.03
N PRO A 265 -12.86 10.38 4.22
CA PRO A 265 -14.25 10.72 4.53
C PRO A 265 -14.47 12.23 4.47
N THR A 266 -15.54 12.69 3.80
CA THR A 266 -15.83 14.12 3.67
C THR A 266 -17.22 14.51 4.17
N ASP A 267 -17.44 15.81 4.33
CA ASP A 267 -18.75 16.43 4.59
C ASP A 267 -19.55 16.76 3.31
N LEU A 268 -18.99 16.50 2.12
CA LEU A 268 -19.62 16.85 0.85
C LEU A 268 -20.69 15.82 0.46
N THR A 269 -21.91 16.31 0.22
CA THR A 269 -23.06 15.53 -0.32
C THR A 269 -23.43 15.94 -1.76
N THR A 270 -22.79 16.97 -2.29
CA THR A 270 -22.88 17.43 -3.68
C THR A 270 -21.47 17.68 -4.24
N LEU A 271 -21.33 17.61 -5.56
CA LEU A 271 -20.07 17.85 -6.28
C LEU A 271 -20.29 18.92 -7.36
N PRO A 272 -19.26 19.70 -7.74
CA PRO A 272 -19.38 20.75 -8.77
C PRO A 272 -19.60 20.17 -10.18
N ASP A 273 -19.18 18.95 -10.42
CA ASP A 273 -19.25 18.24 -11.70
C ASP A 273 -19.40 16.72 -11.48
N SER A 274 -19.05 15.90 -12.49
CA SER A 274 -19.12 14.45 -12.36
C SER A 274 -18.05 13.76 -11.50
N GLY A 275 -17.16 14.52 -10.86
CA GLY A 275 -16.11 14.03 -9.94
C GLY A 275 -14.73 13.96 -10.59
N GLY A 276 -13.78 13.36 -9.88
CA GLY A 276 -12.37 13.29 -10.30
C GLY A 276 -11.56 14.56 -9.99
N ASN A 277 -12.15 15.48 -9.21
CA ASN A 277 -11.52 16.74 -8.81
C ASN A 277 -10.29 16.48 -7.91
N PRO A 278 -9.11 17.06 -8.19
CA PRO A 278 -8.02 17.05 -7.22
C PRO A 278 -8.42 17.78 -5.94
N MET A 279 -7.96 17.24 -4.81
CA MET A 279 -8.19 17.76 -3.46
C MET A 279 -6.90 18.42 -2.96
N PHE A 280 -6.97 19.67 -2.52
CA PHE A 280 -5.84 20.42 -1.96
C PHE A 280 -6.11 20.81 -0.50
N ASP A 281 -5.07 20.81 0.34
CA ASP A 281 -5.16 21.39 1.69
C ASP A 281 -5.05 22.93 1.65
N GLU A 282 -5.21 23.59 2.80
CA GLU A 282 -5.09 25.05 2.93
C GLU A 282 -3.69 25.62 2.58
N ARG A 283 -2.69 24.75 2.37
CA ARG A 283 -1.32 25.10 1.98
C ARG A 283 -1.05 24.77 0.50
N ASN A 284 -2.08 24.39 -0.25
CA ASN A 284 -2.02 23.94 -1.65
C ASN A 284 -1.21 22.65 -1.88
N TYR A 285 -1.04 21.80 -0.86
CA TYR A 285 -0.56 20.43 -1.07
C TYR A 285 -1.68 19.56 -1.61
N LEU A 286 -1.38 18.79 -2.65
CA LEU A 286 -2.27 17.79 -3.23
C LEU A 286 -2.47 16.63 -2.22
N VAL A 287 -3.69 16.50 -1.72
CA VAL A 287 -4.16 15.49 -0.75
C VAL A 287 -4.57 14.20 -1.47
N GLY A 288 -5.25 14.34 -2.61
CA GLY A 288 -5.98 13.22 -3.23
C GLY A 288 -6.93 13.64 -4.34
N MET A 289 -7.95 12.83 -4.58
CA MET A 289 -8.98 13.03 -5.60
C MET A 289 -10.36 12.75 -5.04
N MET A 290 -11.35 13.58 -5.36
CA MET A 290 -12.75 13.34 -5.02
C MET A 290 -13.38 12.30 -5.93
N THR A 291 -14.11 11.35 -5.34
CA THR A 291 -14.80 10.26 -6.06
C THR A 291 -16.32 10.38 -5.94
N ARG A 292 -17.04 9.56 -6.70
CA ARG A 292 -18.50 9.38 -6.57
C ARG A 292 -18.89 8.28 -5.57
N ASN A 293 -17.93 7.62 -4.90
CA ASN A 293 -18.23 6.60 -3.91
C ASN A 293 -18.83 7.20 -2.63
N THR A 294 -19.88 6.55 -2.14
CA THR A 294 -20.58 6.85 -0.88
C THR A 294 -20.74 5.56 -0.06
N SER A 295 -21.24 5.67 1.17
CA SER A 295 -21.52 4.49 2.01
C SER A 295 -23.01 4.14 1.95
N ARG A 296 -23.37 2.87 2.12
CA ARG A 296 -24.80 2.46 2.22
C ARG A 296 -25.59 3.17 3.33
N SER A 297 -24.90 3.77 4.32
CA SER A 297 -25.51 4.46 5.46
C SER A 297 -25.33 5.99 5.44
N SER A 298 -24.80 6.57 4.35
CA SER A 298 -24.55 8.02 4.29
C SER A 298 -24.30 8.49 2.85
N SER A 299 -24.97 9.58 2.46
CA SER A 299 -24.87 10.24 1.16
C SER A 299 -23.58 11.03 0.93
N HIS A 300 -22.73 11.17 1.95
CA HIS A 300 -21.45 11.86 1.82
C HIS A 300 -20.48 11.10 0.91
N PHE A 301 -19.79 11.84 0.05
CA PHE A 301 -18.75 11.33 -0.82
C PHE A 301 -17.44 11.05 -0.08
N PHE A 302 -16.65 10.13 -0.64
CA PHE A 302 -15.28 9.86 -0.22
C PHE A 302 -14.28 10.37 -1.26
N GLY A 303 -13.20 10.99 -0.80
CA GLY A 303 -11.99 11.14 -1.59
C GLY A 303 -11.08 9.92 -1.47
N VAL A 304 -10.13 9.76 -2.39
CA VAL A 304 -9.01 8.81 -2.28
C VAL A 304 -7.69 9.56 -2.13
N TYR A 305 -6.82 9.10 -1.23
CA TYR A 305 -5.51 9.72 -1.01
C TYR A 305 -4.60 9.61 -2.25
N ILE A 306 -3.79 10.65 -2.48
CA ILE A 306 -2.84 10.73 -3.60
C ILE A 306 -1.82 9.57 -3.59
N THR A 307 -1.52 9.02 -2.42
CA THR A 307 -0.66 7.84 -2.23
C THR A 307 -1.23 6.61 -2.92
N LEU A 308 -2.54 6.34 -2.81
CA LEU A 308 -3.21 5.26 -3.53
C LEU A 308 -3.17 5.48 -5.05
N ILE A 309 -3.45 6.71 -5.51
CA ILE A 309 -3.46 7.04 -6.94
C ILE A 309 -2.08 6.79 -7.56
N ARG A 310 -1.01 7.18 -6.86
CA ARG A 310 0.38 6.92 -7.28
C ARG A 310 0.70 5.42 -7.29
N GLN A 311 0.33 4.68 -6.24
CA GLN A 311 0.48 3.21 -6.22
C GLN A 311 -0.27 2.52 -7.38
N CYS A 312 -1.47 2.97 -7.72
CA CYS A 312 -2.23 2.49 -8.88
C CYS A 312 -1.53 2.78 -10.21
N ILE A 313 -0.86 3.94 -10.34
CA ILE A 313 -0.04 4.30 -11.51
C ILE A 313 1.22 3.45 -11.58
N ASP A 314 1.94 3.27 -10.46
CA ASP A 314 3.16 2.47 -10.42
C ASP A 314 2.87 0.99 -10.74
N ALA A 315 1.76 0.44 -10.21
CA ALA A 315 1.26 -0.88 -10.56
C ALA A 315 0.92 -0.99 -12.06
N TYR A 316 0.24 0.00 -12.62
CA TYR A 316 -0.05 0.08 -14.06
C TYR A 316 1.23 0.13 -14.92
N LEU A 317 2.21 0.95 -14.53
CA LEU A 317 3.49 1.07 -15.23
C LEU A 317 4.27 -0.25 -15.19
N HIS A 318 4.23 -0.96 -14.06
CA HIS A 318 4.83 -2.28 -13.92
C HIS A 318 4.10 -3.35 -14.77
N GLU A 319 2.75 -3.34 -14.79
CA GLU A 319 1.94 -4.20 -15.66
C GLU A 319 2.41 -4.09 -17.11
N VAL A 320 2.45 -2.87 -17.67
CA VAL A 320 2.81 -2.62 -19.08
C VAL A 320 4.30 -2.79 -19.39
N SER A 321 5.20 -2.68 -18.41
CA SER A 321 6.62 -3.00 -18.61
C SER A 321 6.88 -4.51 -18.67
N SER A 322 6.04 -5.30 -18.00
CA SER A 322 6.25 -6.76 -17.85
C SER A 322 5.81 -7.57 -19.08
N ALA A 323 4.79 -7.10 -19.80
CA ALA A 323 4.20 -7.80 -20.94
C ALA A 323 3.39 -6.83 -21.81
N ARG A 324 3.17 -7.21 -23.08
CA ARG A 324 2.11 -6.59 -23.88
C ARG A 324 0.76 -6.91 -23.24
N VAL A 325 -0.07 -5.89 -23.06
CA VAL A 325 -1.41 -5.99 -22.47
C VAL A 325 -2.42 -5.17 -23.29
N ILE A 326 -3.71 -5.49 -23.16
CA ILE A 326 -4.81 -4.69 -23.69
C ILE A 326 -5.80 -4.39 -22.57
N TYR A 327 -6.23 -3.14 -22.45
CA TYR A 327 -7.23 -2.70 -21.49
C TYR A 327 -8.59 -3.38 -21.74
N CYS A 328 -9.19 -3.93 -20.68
CA CYS A 328 -10.51 -4.54 -20.72
C CYS A 328 -11.56 -3.54 -20.22
N ALA A 329 -12.38 -3.01 -21.13
CA ALA A 329 -13.46 -2.08 -20.80
C ALA A 329 -14.48 -2.62 -19.78
N GLN A 330 -14.65 -3.94 -19.68
CA GLN A 330 -15.64 -4.56 -18.79
C GLN A 330 -15.22 -4.54 -17.32
N CYS A 331 -13.97 -4.93 -17.01
CA CYS A 331 -13.48 -5.04 -15.62
C CYS A 331 -12.41 -4.00 -15.26
N GLY A 332 -11.95 -3.19 -16.22
CA GLY A 332 -10.93 -2.18 -16.01
C GLY A 332 -9.49 -2.70 -15.99
N SER A 333 -9.26 -4.00 -16.24
CA SER A 333 -7.96 -4.65 -16.09
C SER A 333 -7.18 -4.80 -17.38
N ASN A 334 -5.86 -4.82 -17.28
CA ASN A 334 -4.95 -5.04 -18.39
C ASN A 334 -4.75 -6.53 -18.64
N SER A 335 -5.36 -7.02 -19.72
CA SER A 335 -5.32 -8.42 -20.12
C SER A 335 -4.03 -8.73 -20.87
N LYS A 336 -3.19 -9.58 -20.26
CA LYS A 336 -2.01 -10.22 -20.87
C LYS A 336 -2.44 -11.24 -21.92
N ALA A 337 -3.57 -11.94 -21.71
CA ALA A 337 -4.11 -12.87 -22.70
C ALA A 337 -4.48 -12.15 -24.00
N ALA A 338 -5.17 -11.01 -23.90
CA ALA A 338 -5.49 -10.16 -25.03
C ALA A 338 -4.24 -9.53 -25.67
N GLY A 339 -3.27 -9.12 -24.85
CA GLY A 339 -1.96 -8.66 -25.33
C GLY A 339 -1.17 -9.72 -26.13
N ALA A 340 -1.39 -11.01 -25.84
CA ALA A 340 -0.87 -12.15 -26.58
C ALA A 340 -1.74 -12.56 -27.79
N GLY A 341 -2.86 -11.87 -28.05
CA GLY A 341 -3.74 -12.12 -29.20
C GLY A 341 -4.96 -13.01 -28.90
N PHE A 342 -5.22 -13.37 -27.64
CA PHE A 342 -6.36 -14.23 -27.27
C PHE A 342 -7.63 -13.43 -26.97
N PHE A 343 -8.78 -14.01 -27.29
CA PHE A 343 -10.03 -13.26 -27.41
C PHE A 343 -10.62 -12.74 -26.07
N TYR A 344 -10.31 -13.40 -24.95
CA TYR A 344 -10.97 -13.17 -23.67
C TYR A 344 -10.02 -12.56 -22.63
N CYS A 345 -10.55 -11.71 -21.76
CA CYS A 345 -9.85 -11.22 -20.58
C CYS A 345 -9.62 -12.36 -19.56
N GLU A 346 -8.39 -12.62 -19.13
CA GLU A 346 -8.08 -13.63 -18.12
C GLU A 346 -8.60 -13.29 -16.72
N VAL A 347 -8.93 -12.03 -16.45
CA VAL A 347 -9.39 -11.56 -15.12
C VAL A 347 -10.90 -11.74 -14.94
N CYS A 348 -11.70 -11.52 -16.00
CA CYS A 348 -13.17 -11.54 -15.90
C CYS A 348 -13.89 -12.37 -16.98
N GLY A 349 -13.16 -13.01 -17.89
CA GLY A 349 -13.71 -13.86 -18.95
C GLY A 349 -14.48 -13.13 -20.07
N SER A 350 -14.56 -11.80 -20.06
CA SER A 350 -15.26 -11.06 -21.12
C SER A 350 -14.51 -11.12 -22.45
N LEU A 351 -15.25 -11.19 -23.56
CA LEU A 351 -14.71 -10.95 -24.89
C LEU A 351 -14.16 -9.53 -24.97
N MET A 352 -12.92 -9.37 -25.42
CA MET A 352 -12.30 -8.05 -25.56
C MET A 352 -12.86 -7.32 -26.78
N PRO A 353 -13.11 -5.99 -26.73
CA PRO A 353 -13.66 -5.24 -27.86
C PRO A 353 -12.86 -5.40 -29.16
N ALA A 354 -11.52 -5.42 -29.07
CA ALA A 354 -10.61 -5.65 -30.18
C ALA A 354 -10.83 -6.98 -30.94
N PHE A 355 -11.48 -7.97 -30.32
CA PHE A 355 -11.77 -9.28 -30.92
C PHE A 355 -13.27 -9.54 -31.12
N ALA A 356 -14.12 -8.52 -31.01
CA ALA A 356 -15.58 -8.66 -31.13
C ALA A 356 -16.03 -9.29 -32.46
N GLN A 357 -15.34 -8.95 -33.56
CA GLN A 357 -15.60 -9.46 -34.91
C GLN A 357 -14.65 -10.59 -35.34
N ALA A 358 -13.78 -11.08 -34.44
CA ALA A 358 -12.85 -12.15 -34.77
C ALA A 358 -13.55 -13.52 -34.84
N ALA A 359 -13.15 -14.35 -35.79
CA ALA A 359 -13.55 -15.76 -35.82
C ALA A 359 -12.98 -16.48 -34.60
N ARG A 360 -13.85 -16.99 -33.72
CA ARG A 360 -13.47 -17.62 -32.45
C ARG A 360 -13.41 -19.13 -32.60
N TYR A 361 -12.26 -19.71 -32.31
CA TYR A 361 -11.99 -21.15 -32.33
C TYR A 361 -11.21 -21.58 -31.07
N PRO A 362 -11.14 -22.88 -30.74
CA PRO A 362 -10.32 -23.36 -29.63
C PRO A 362 -8.83 -23.11 -29.87
N ILE A 363 -8.13 -22.49 -28.91
CA ILE A 363 -6.70 -22.20 -28.98
C ILE A 363 -6.02 -22.79 -27.73
N PRO A 364 -5.48 -24.03 -27.78
CA PRO A 364 -4.83 -24.67 -26.62
C PRO A 364 -3.67 -23.87 -26.04
N GLN A 365 -2.95 -23.10 -26.87
CA GLN A 365 -1.85 -22.23 -26.45
C GLN A 365 -2.28 -21.14 -25.46
N ALA A 366 -3.57 -20.78 -25.44
CA ALA A 366 -4.11 -19.77 -24.52
C ALA A 366 -4.32 -20.30 -23.09
N GLU A 367 -4.30 -21.62 -22.86
CA GLU A 367 -4.58 -22.22 -21.55
C GLU A 367 -3.62 -21.73 -20.45
N GLY A 368 -2.36 -21.44 -20.79
CA GLY A 368 -1.37 -20.90 -19.85
C GLY A 368 -1.68 -19.48 -19.35
N TYR A 369 -2.47 -18.70 -20.09
CA TYR A 369 -2.93 -17.38 -19.66
C TYR A 369 -4.21 -17.48 -18.82
N TYR A 370 -5.06 -18.46 -19.12
CA TYR A 370 -6.31 -18.75 -18.40
C TYR A 370 -6.09 -19.80 -17.29
N ASN A 371 -4.92 -19.75 -16.64
CA ASN A 371 -4.35 -20.85 -15.86
C ASN A 371 -5.29 -21.30 -14.70
N PRO A 372 -5.61 -22.59 -14.55
CA PRO A 372 -6.86 -23.02 -13.91
C PRO A 372 -6.73 -23.28 -12.40
N GLY A 373 -6.07 -22.38 -11.66
CA GLY A 373 -5.60 -22.63 -10.28
C GLY A 373 -6.69 -22.97 -9.25
N HIS A 374 -7.94 -22.52 -9.44
CA HIS A 374 -9.06 -22.79 -8.52
C HIS A 374 -10.40 -23.02 -9.23
N GLY A 375 -10.38 -23.42 -10.50
CA GLY A 375 -11.58 -23.62 -11.32
C GLY A 375 -11.96 -25.09 -11.47
N VAL A 376 -13.16 -25.49 -11.02
CA VAL A 376 -13.77 -26.76 -11.43
C VAL A 376 -13.84 -26.78 -12.97
N ARG A 377 -13.42 -27.89 -13.60
CA ARG A 377 -13.56 -28.04 -15.06
C ARG A 377 -15.02 -28.30 -15.42
N CYS A 378 -15.53 -27.68 -16.48
CA CYS A 378 -16.86 -28.00 -16.97
C CYS A 378 -16.92 -29.45 -17.46
N THR A 379 -17.70 -30.31 -16.80
CA THR A 379 -17.83 -31.72 -17.17
C THR A 379 -18.34 -31.95 -18.60
N ASN A 380 -19.07 -30.99 -19.17
CA ASN A 380 -19.60 -31.06 -20.54
C ASN A 380 -18.63 -30.60 -21.66
N CYS A 381 -17.74 -29.64 -21.40
CA CYS A 381 -16.85 -29.09 -22.45
C CYS A 381 -15.37 -28.98 -22.04
N GLN A 382 -15.00 -29.54 -20.90
CA GLN A 382 -13.67 -29.57 -20.28
C GLN A 382 -13.01 -28.19 -20.02
N SER A 383 -13.74 -27.10 -20.27
CA SER A 383 -13.21 -25.75 -20.14
C SER A 383 -13.03 -25.31 -18.69
N THR A 384 -11.98 -24.55 -18.46
CA THR A 384 -11.56 -24.00 -17.15
C THR A 384 -12.01 -22.56 -16.89
N VAL A 385 -12.75 -21.94 -17.81
CA VAL A 385 -13.14 -20.51 -17.80
C VAL A 385 -14.11 -20.09 -16.69
N GLY A 386 -14.37 -20.96 -15.70
CA GLY A 386 -15.29 -20.71 -14.59
C GLY A 386 -16.78 -20.86 -14.93
N PHE A 387 -17.61 -20.59 -13.93
CA PHE A 387 -19.06 -20.69 -13.98
C PHE A 387 -19.71 -19.40 -13.49
N HIS A 388 -20.86 -19.06 -14.06
CA HIS A 388 -21.73 -17.99 -13.57
C HIS A 388 -23.15 -18.54 -13.42
N GLN A 389 -23.77 -18.36 -12.25
CA GLN A 389 -25.07 -18.96 -11.89
C GLN A 389 -25.13 -20.48 -12.18
N GLY A 390 -24.03 -21.20 -11.89
CA GLY A 390 -23.89 -22.63 -12.15
C GLY A 390 -23.64 -23.03 -13.62
N LYS A 391 -23.75 -22.11 -14.59
CA LYS A 391 -23.53 -22.39 -16.01
C LYS A 391 -22.10 -22.10 -16.44
N CYS A 392 -21.52 -22.96 -17.26
CA CYS A 392 -20.17 -22.77 -17.80
C CYS A 392 -20.13 -21.58 -18.76
N LEU A 393 -19.18 -20.66 -18.55
CA LEU A 393 -19.04 -19.45 -19.38
C LEU A 393 -18.65 -19.70 -20.84
N ARG A 394 -18.28 -20.94 -21.22
CA ARG A 394 -17.97 -21.33 -22.61
C ARG A 394 -19.15 -21.99 -23.33
N CYS A 395 -19.81 -22.98 -22.71
CA CYS A 395 -20.84 -23.79 -23.38
C CYS A 395 -22.27 -23.53 -22.86
N GLY A 396 -22.45 -22.66 -21.85
CA GLY A 396 -23.75 -22.35 -21.25
C GLY A 396 -24.38 -23.47 -20.42
N GLN A 397 -23.79 -24.67 -20.40
CA GLN A 397 -24.32 -25.83 -19.68
C GLN A 397 -23.94 -25.82 -18.22
N THR A 398 -24.87 -26.28 -17.37
CA THR A 398 -24.59 -26.60 -15.97
C THR A 398 -23.76 -27.89 -15.92
N PRO A 399 -22.64 -27.96 -15.18
CA PRO A 399 -21.88 -29.19 -15.05
C PRO A 399 -22.73 -30.19 -14.27
N GLN A 400 -22.87 -31.41 -14.80
CA GLN A 400 -23.45 -32.50 -14.02
C GLN A 400 -22.49 -32.85 -12.89
N VAL A 401 -23.01 -32.84 -11.65
CA VAL A 401 -22.30 -33.31 -10.47
C VAL A 401 -22.23 -34.83 -10.56
N GLN A 402 -21.02 -35.38 -10.64
CA GLN A 402 -20.81 -36.80 -10.37
C GLN A 402 -20.98 -36.99 -8.86
N VAL A 403 -21.93 -37.85 -8.48
CA VAL A 403 -22.19 -38.30 -7.11
C VAL A 403 -21.23 -39.42 -6.76
#